data_AF-A0A9D1JYK7-F1
#
_entry.id   AF-A0A9D1JYK7-F1
#
_cell.length_a   1.000
_cell.length_b   1.000
_cell.length_c   1.000
_cell.angle_alpha   90.00
_cell.angle_beta   90.00
_cell.angle_gamma   90.00
#
_symmetry.space_group_name_H-M   'P 1'
#
loop_
_entity.id
_entity.type
_entity.pdbx_description
1 polymer ?
#
loop_
_entity_poly.entity_id
_entity_poly.type
_entity_poly.pdbx_seq_one_letter_code
_entity_poly.pdbx_strand_id
1 'polypeptide(L)'
;MHIEKHAKYGWTVTTLAPEAEAWIREILGEDKINASRLPVEGTTKGGSKKSINRSIKYVCPCCGTIIRATREVNVICGDCREAFERE
;
A
#
# COMPACT_ATOMS: atom_id res chain seq x y z
N MET A 1 8.44 -12.55 33.40
CA MET A 1 7.70 -12.30 32.14
C MET A 1 6.24 -12.62 32.38
N HIS A 2 5.38 -11.60 32.40
CA HIS A 2 3.94 -11.76 32.63
C HIS A 2 3.22 -11.83 31.29
N ILE A 3 2.33 -12.81 31.12
CA ILE A 3 1.54 -12.99 29.90
C ILE A 3 0.06 -13.08 30.29
N GLU A 4 -0.75 -12.18 29.75
CA GLU A 4 -2.19 -12.10 29.98
C GLU A 4 -2.97 -12.62 28.77
N LYS A 5 -4.18 -13.11 29.06
CA LYS A 5 -5.09 -13.64 28.06
C LYS A 5 -5.97 -12.52 27.48
N HIS A 6 -5.72 -12.17 26.23
CA HIS A 6 -6.60 -11.33 25.43
C HIS A 6 -7.94 -12.03 25.15
N ALA A 7 -9.05 -11.32 25.34
CA ALA A 7 -10.41 -11.87 25.19
C ALA A 7 -10.67 -12.52 23.82
N LYS A 8 -10.10 -11.95 22.74
CA LYS A 8 -10.27 -12.45 21.36
C LYS A 8 -9.11 -13.34 20.87
N TYR A 9 -7.89 -13.13 21.36
CA TYR A 9 -6.67 -13.67 20.75
C TYR A 9 -5.90 -14.63 21.66
N GLY A 10 -6.37 -14.88 22.89
CA GLY A 10 -5.71 -15.82 23.80
C GLY A 10 -4.49 -15.20 24.49
N TRP A 11 -3.49 -16.02 24.83
CA TRP A 11 -2.31 -15.61 25.63
C TRP A 11 -1.30 -14.80 24.81
N THR A 12 -1.66 -13.55 24.50
CA THR A 12 -0.88 -12.70 23.59
C THR A 12 -0.48 -11.36 24.18
N VAL A 13 -0.96 -11.00 25.38
CA VAL A 13 -0.66 -9.70 25.98
C VAL A 13 0.57 -9.86 26.87
N THR A 14 1.71 -9.34 26.43
CA THR A 14 2.94 -9.27 27.21
C THR A 14 3.22 -7.83 27.60
N THR A 15 3.45 -7.60 28.89
CA THR A 15 3.93 -6.31 29.40
C THR A 15 5.45 -6.27 29.44
N LEU A 16 6.01 -5.12 29.10
CA LEU A 16 7.46 -4.91 29.14
C LEU A 16 7.93 -4.87 30.60
N ALA A 17 9.06 -5.52 30.90
CA ALA A 17 9.66 -5.44 32.22
C ALA A 17 10.32 -4.06 32.43
N PRO A 18 10.28 -3.49 33.65
CA PRO A 18 10.82 -2.15 33.91
C PRO A 18 12.33 -2.04 33.63
N GLU A 19 13.09 -3.11 33.83
CA GLU A 19 14.51 -3.17 33.47
C GLU A 19 14.74 -3.08 31.95
N ALA A 20 13.91 -3.77 31.17
CA ALA A 20 13.96 -3.72 29.71
C ALA A 20 13.51 -2.35 29.18
N GLU A 21 12.58 -1.69 29.84
CA GLU A 21 12.17 -0.33 29.53
C GLU A 21 13.32 0.67 29.75
N ALA A 22 14.03 0.57 30.88
CA ALA A 22 15.20 1.41 31.15
C ALA A 22 16.31 1.21 30.11
N TRP A 23 16.61 -0.05 29.76
CA TRP A 23 17.59 -0.39 28.72
C TRP A 23 17.22 0.18 27.33
N ILE A 24 15.93 0.10 26.96
CA ILE A 24 15.44 0.67 25.71
C ILE A 24 15.61 2.20 25.69
N ARG A 25 15.29 2.88 26.79
CA ARG A 25 15.43 4.34 26.90
C ARG A 25 16.89 4.79 26.80
N GLU A 26 17.80 4.06 27.42
CA GLU A 26 19.24 4.34 27.37
C GLU A 26 19.83 4.19 25.96
N ILE A 27 19.45 3.14 25.24
CA ILE A 27 20.09 2.80 23.95
C ILE A 27 19.44 3.53 22.78
N LEU A 28 18.11 3.60 22.71
CA LEU A 28 17.41 4.16 21.57
C LEU A 28 17.02 5.64 21.77
N GLY A 29 16.82 6.08 23.02
CA GLY A 29 16.16 7.35 23.32
C GLY A 29 14.64 7.27 23.09
N GLU A 30 13.87 8.08 23.82
CA GLU A 30 12.41 7.99 23.92
C GLU A 30 11.67 8.12 22.57
N ASP A 31 12.29 8.76 21.57
CA ASP A 31 11.63 9.13 20.31
C ASP A 31 11.85 8.16 19.12
N LYS A 32 12.67 7.10 19.27
CA LYS A 32 13.09 6.29 18.11
C LYS A 32 12.28 5.03 17.85
N ILE A 33 11.37 4.64 18.76
CA ILE A 33 10.51 3.46 18.59
C ILE A 33 9.10 3.93 18.23
N ASN A 34 8.94 4.47 17.03
CA ASN A 34 7.64 4.72 16.45
C ASN A 34 7.38 3.69 15.35
N ALA A 35 6.73 2.58 15.71
CA ALA A 35 6.22 1.59 14.77
C ALA A 35 4.72 1.80 14.56
N SER A 36 4.33 2.93 13.98
CA SER A 36 2.95 3.19 13.57
C SER A 36 2.77 2.97 12.07
N ARG A 37 1.60 2.45 11.67
CA ARG A 37 1.14 2.48 10.27
C ARG A 37 0.54 3.84 9.89
N LEU A 38 0.40 4.73 10.87
CA LEU A 38 -0.11 6.07 10.69
C LEU A 38 1.07 6.96 10.26
N PRO A 39 0.87 7.87 9.30
CA PRO A 39 1.92 8.83 8.95
C PRO A 39 2.22 9.67 10.19
N VAL A 40 3.46 9.61 10.67
CA VAL A 40 3.96 10.58 11.66
C VAL A 40 3.93 11.94 10.98
N GLU A 41 3.20 12.90 11.56
CA GLU A 41 3.17 14.29 11.09
C GLU A 41 4.61 14.79 10.92
N GLY A 42 4.99 15.12 9.68
CA GLY A 42 6.31 15.67 9.34
C GLY A 42 7.24 14.78 8.54
N THR A 43 6.93 13.50 8.27
CA THR A 43 7.72 12.70 7.31
C THR A 43 6.98 12.53 5.99
N THR A 44 7.11 13.52 5.11
CA THR A 44 6.71 13.44 3.70
C THR A 44 7.65 12.50 2.92
N LYS A 45 7.72 11.21 3.29
CA LYS A 45 8.44 10.18 2.52
C LYS A 45 7.92 8.76 2.83
N GLY A 46 6.63 8.63 3.09
CA GLY A 46 5.90 7.36 3.18
C GLY A 46 4.93 7.11 2.02
N GLY A 47 4.96 7.95 0.98
CA GLY A 47 4.28 7.65 -0.26
C GLY A 47 5.12 6.64 -1.02
N SER A 48 4.75 5.36 -0.97
CA SER A 48 4.93 4.50 -2.15
C SER A 48 4.61 5.38 -3.35
N LYS A 49 5.63 5.73 -4.16
CA LYS A 49 5.38 6.29 -5.49
C LYS A 49 4.50 5.22 -6.11
N LYS A 50 3.18 5.41 -6.12
CA LYS A 50 2.26 4.64 -6.96
C LYS A 50 2.99 4.62 -8.29
N SER A 51 3.46 3.44 -8.69
CA SER A 51 4.14 3.31 -9.96
C SER A 51 3.22 4.00 -10.95
N ILE A 52 3.72 5.03 -11.64
CA ILE A 52 2.89 5.82 -12.53
C ILE A 52 2.23 4.81 -13.46
N ASN A 53 0.92 4.61 -13.29
CA ASN A 53 0.23 3.52 -13.95
C ASN A 53 0.08 3.97 -15.40
N ARG A 54 1.11 3.71 -16.20
CA ARG A 54 1.23 4.09 -17.61
C ARG A 54 0.31 3.27 -18.52
N SER A 55 -0.81 2.77 -18.00
CA SER A 55 -1.79 2.06 -18.82
C SER A 55 -2.58 3.09 -19.60
N ILE A 56 -2.46 3.06 -20.93
CA ILE A 56 -3.26 3.84 -21.87
C ILE A 56 -4.61 3.13 -22.00
N LYS A 57 -5.70 3.87 -21.85
CA LYS A 57 -7.06 3.36 -22.05
C LYS A 57 -7.45 3.53 -23.51
N TYR A 58 -8.01 2.46 -24.07
CA TYR A 58 -8.55 2.44 -25.42
C TYR A 58 -10.01 2.01 -25.37
N VAL A 59 -10.85 2.63 -26.17
CA VAL A 59 -12.29 2.39 -26.24
C VAL A 59 -12.70 2.12 -27.69
N CYS A 60 -13.45 1.04 -27.92
CA CYS A 60 -14.05 0.79 -29.23
C CYS A 60 -15.22 1.77 -29.45
N PRO A 61 -15.24 2.53 -30.56
CA PRO A 61 -16.28 3.54 -30.79
C PRO A 61 -17.67 2.94 -31.04
N CYS A 62 -17.76 1.70 -31.53
CA CYS A 62 -19.04 1.07 -31.81
C CYS A 62 -19.70 0.42 -30.59
N CYS A 63 -18.94 -0.40 -29.85
CA CYS A 63 -19.48 -1.26 -28.79
C CYS A 63 -19.08 -0.84 -27.38
N GLY A 64 -18.20 0.15 -27.24
CA GLY A 64 -17.75 0.64 -25.94
C GLY A 64 -16.82 -0.33 -25.20
N THR A 65 -16.33 -1.40 -25.85
CA THR A 65 -15.33 -2.29 -25.26
C THR A 65 -14.08 -1.51 -24.86
N ILE A 66 -13.53 -1.80 -23.69
CA ILE A 66 -12.36 -1.11 -23.14
C ILE A 66 -11.19 -2.08 -23.03
N ILE A 67 -10.02 -1.67 -23.52
CA ILE A 67 -8.76 -2.35 -23.28
C ILE A 67 -7.74 -1.38 -22.66
N ARG A 68 -6.75 -1.93 -21.96
CA ARG A 68 -5.66 -1.14 -21.37
C ARG A 68 -4.33 -1.72 -21.81
N ALA A 69 -3.43 -0.86 -22.31
CA ALA A 69 -2.10 -1.28 -22.74
C ALA A 69 -1.02 -0.46 -22.04
N THR A 70 0.14 -1.06 -21.79
CA THR A 70 1.28 -0.37 -21.15
C THR A 70 2.20 0.34 -22.15
N ARG A 71 1.86 0.28 -23.44
CA ARG A 71 2.56 0.88 -24.59
C ARG A 71 1.51 1.31 -25.61
N GLU A 72 1.87 2.21 -26.51
CA GLU A 72 1.01 2.58 -27.64
C GLU A 72 0.91 1.40 -28.62
N VAL A 73 -0.32 0.97 -28.89
CA VAL A 73 -0.64 -0.16 -29.77
C VAL A 73 -1.83 0.20 -30.66
N ASN A 74 -1.82 -0.32 -31.89
CA ASN A 74 -2.97 -0.24 -32.80
C ASN A 74 -3.78 -1.53 -32.65
N VAL A 75 -4.98 -1.41 -32.08
CA VAL A 75 -5.87 -2.56 -31.82
C VAL A 75 -7.17 -2.38 -32.58
N ILE A 76 -7.65 -3.47 -33.19
CA ILE A 76 -8.90 -3.54 -33.93
C ILE A 76 -9.89 -4.40 -33.13
N CYS A 77 -11.13 -3.95 -33.02
CA CYS A 77 -12.22 -4.73 -32.43
C CYS A 77 -12.60 -5.87 -33.37
N GLY A 78 -12.54 -7.12 -32.89
CA GLY A 78 -12.92 -8.29 -33.70
C GLY A 78 -14.38 -8.29 -34.12
N ASP A 79 -15.27 -7.80 -33.25
CA ASP A 79 -16.72 -7.79 -33.48
C ASP A 79 -17.14 -6.65 -34.41
N CYS A 80 -16.59 -5.45 -34.19
CA CYS A 80 -16.97 -4.25 -34.95
C CYS A 80 -16.07 -3.99 -36.16
N ARG A 81 -14.91 -4.66 -36.24
CA ARG A 81 -13.86 -4.47 -37.26
C ARG A 81 -13.33 -3.03 -37.38
N GLU A 82 -13.54 -2.22 -36.34
CA GLU A 82 -13.05 -0.85 -36.25
C GLU A 82 -11.86 -0.73 -35.29
N ALA A 83 -11.01 0.28 -35.50
CA ALA A 83 -9.89 0.58 -34.63
C ALA A 83 -10.37 1.15 -33.29
N PHE A 84 -9.69 0.77 -32.22
CA PHE A 84 -9.92 1.39 -30.91
C PHE A 84 -9.36 2.81 -30.87
N GLU A 85 -10.07 3.71 -30.21
CA GLU A 85 -9.67 5.10 -30.00
C GLU A 85 -9.10 5.29 -28.58
N ARG A 86 -8.19 6.26 -28.43
CA ARG A 86 -7.61 6.60 -27.12
C ARG A 86 -8.55 7.52 -26.34
N GLU A 87 -8.70 7.26 -25.05
CA GLU A 87 -9.29 8.21 -24.07
C GLU A 87 -8.18 8.73 -23.15
#